data_AF-A0A2G6HU92-F1
#
_entry.id   AF-A0A2G6HU92-F1
#
_cell.length_a   1.000
_cell.length_b   1.000
_cell.length_c   1.000
_cell.angle_alpha   90.00
_cell.angle_beta   90.00
_cell.angle_gamma   90.00
#
_symmetry.space_group_name_H-M   'P 1'
#
loop_
_entity.id
_entity.type
_entity.pdbx_description
1 polymer ?
#
loop_
_entity_poly.entity_id
_entity_poly.type
_entity_poly.pdbx_seq_one_letter_code
_entity_poly.pdbx_strand_id
1 'polypeptide(L)'
;MRLSNQLIAIVTLASLLGVINNFRPKTRIPWIQQWASVKETEKNNHHTTENVSDLVSGKNLLTTDQVLSMLLANQNQGPTDIFLRKALSIFRAEEDMVLWIDARNRELYEKGHIPGAVLLDFYDQQTYVDEVEALIAEKQPIALVLYCLGNDCPDSHLLGESLTFRGHENIFVYKGGWAEWYDDLKLPVEGTLESTVDTAPKKGKVVRKGMYLEEILRDLLPFFIGLIAFLFWNKTTKSQVTLSSLAIICGMFFIWAAVTKILAPFTFAKDIWGYDMVPSPFINIMSLILPWIELLTGAGLILGFHFSKLRPLTLKGSSLVLSFLLVVFIIVISINVMRGLEFSCGCTGETIYFASDALYFSGWNDKITLLLRDAGLLVMSTACFLANPLQPEKSK
;
A
#
# COMPACT_ATOMS: atom_id res chain seq x y z
N MET A 1 13.68 35.41 8.00
CA MET A 1 12.45 34.75 8.50
C MET A 1 12.84 33.79 9.62
N ARG A 2 12.16 33.79 10.78
CA ARG A 2 12.46 32.85 11.88
C ARG A 2 12.15 31.41 11.44
N LEU A 3 12.90 30.43 11.96
CA LEU A 3 12.70 29.01 11.67
C LEU A 3 11.24 28.58 11.90
N SER A 4 10.60 29.07 12.96
CA SER A 4 9.19 28.86 13.27
C SER A 4 8.26 29.20 12.09
N ASN A 5 8.51 30.30 11.40
CA ASN A 5 7.65 30.76 10.31
C ASN A 5 7.82 29.88 9.05
N GLN A 6 9.01 29.27 8.88
CA GLN A 6 9.26 28.32 7.78
C GLN A 6 8.44 27.05 7.98
N LEU A 7 8.48 26.51 9.20
CA LEU A 7 7.71 25.32 9.57
C LEU A 7 6.21 25.54 9.38
N ILE A 8 5.71 26.68 9.86
CA ILE A 8 4.30 27.06 9.69
C ILE A 8 3.95 27.14 8.20
N ALA A 9 4.76 27.81 7.38
CA ALA A 9 4.49 27.96 5.95
C ALA A 9 4.46 26.61 5.19
N ILE A 10 5.38 25.68 5.52
CA ILE A 10 5.41 24.34 4.92
C ILE A 10 4.14 23.58 5.28
N VAL A 11 3.77 23.54 6.56
CA VAL A 11 2.62 22.77 7.03
C VAL A 11 1.31 23.37 6.52
N THR A 12 1.15 24.69 6.53
CA THR A 12 -0.07 25.34 6.04
C THR A 12 -0.24 25.16 4.53
N LEU A 13 0.82 25.32 3.75
CA LEU A 13 0.78 25.10 2.31
C LEU A 13 0.53 23.63 1.96
N ALA A 14 1.19 22.69 2.65
CA ALA A 14 0.96 21.26 2.46
C ALA A 14 -0.49 20.88 2.76
N SER A 15 -1.06 21.42 3.85
CA SER A 15 -2.44 21.16 4.23
C SER A 15 -3.42 21.67 3.18
N LEU A 16 -3.19 22.90 2.67
CA LEU A 16 -4.01 23.48 1.61
C LEU A 16 -3.94 22.66 0.32
N LEU A 17 -2.73 22.28 -0.12
CA LEU A 17 -2.53 21.47 -1.32
C LEU A 17 -3.14 20.08 -1.20
N GLY A 18 -3.01 19.44 -0.04
CA GLY A 18 -3.64 18.16 0.26
C GLY A 18 -5.15 18.20 0.14
N VAL A 19 -5.78 19.20 0.77
CA VAL A 19 -7.23 19.42 0.69
C VAL A 19 -7.67 19.69 -0.75
N ILE A 20 -6.95 20.55 -1.49
CA ILE A 20 -7.24 20.84 -2.91
C ILE A 20 -7.12 19.56 -3.76
N ASN A 21 -6.11 18.74 -3.54
CA ASN A 21 -5.91 17.49 -4.27
C ASN A 21 -7.07 16.52 -4.02
N ASN A 22 -7.63 16.48 -2.81
CA ASN A 22 -8.75 15.59 -2.46
C ASN A 22 -10.06 15.93 -3.21
N PHE A 23 -10.21 17.13 -3.78
CA PHE A 23 -11.39 17.48 -4.58
C PHE A 23 -11.40 16.86 -5.98
N ARG A 24 -10.27 16.34 -6.47
CA ARG A 24 -10.21 15.69 -7.78
C ARG A 24 -10.75 14.26 -7.69
N PRO A 25 -11.58 13.79 -8.64
CA PRO A 25 -12.17 12.46 -8.59
C PRO A 25 -11.16 11.32 -8.42
N LYS A 26 -10.00 11.39 -9.09
CA LYS A 26 -8.97 10.34 -9.07
C LYS A 26 -8.17 10.24 -7.77
N THR A 27 -8.21 11.26 -6.92
CA THR A 27 -7.39 11.36 -5.69
C THR A 27 -8.25 11.58 -4.45
N ARG A 28 -9.56 11.39 -4.57
CA ARG A 28 -10.51 11.54 -3.47
C ARG A 28 -10.38 10.35 -2.52
N ILE A 29 -10.22 10.64 -1.24
CA ILE A 29 -10.35 9.67 -0.15
C ILE A 29 -11.63 9.99 0.64
N PRO A 30 -12.50 9.00 0.93
CA PRO A 30 -13.63 9.18 1.83
C PRO A 30 -13.18 9.66 3.22
N TRP A 31 -13.84 10.66 3.79
CA TRP A 31 -13.45 11.26 5.09
C TRP A 31 -13.49 10.28 6.26
N ILE A 32 -14.31 9.23 6.16
CA ILE A 32 -14.39 8.12 7.12
C ILE A 32 -14.20 6.83 6.33
N GLN A 33 -13.13 6.11 6.64
CA GLN A 33 -12.91 4.77 6.09
C GLN A 33 -13.81 3.78 6.83
N GLN A 34 -14.93 3.39 6.23
CA GLN A 34 -15.82 2.34 6.76
C GLN A 34 -15.07 1.01 6.95
N TRP A 35 -14.05 0.72 6.15
CA TRP A 35 -13.23 -0.49 6.27
C TRP A 35 -12.31 -0.50 7.50
N ALA A 36 -11.93 0.67 8.05
CA ALA A 36 -11.15 0.70 9.29
C ALA A 36 -11.98 0.27 10.52
N SER A 37 -13.30 0.52 10.51
CA SER A 37 -14.23 -0.01 11.52
C SER A 37 -14.51 -1.51 11.38
N VAL A 38 -14.30 -2.10 10.20
CA VAL A 38 -14.46 -3.56 9.99
C VAL A 38 -13.43 -4.33 10.81
N LYS A 39 -12.17 -3.88 10.86
CA LYS A 39 -11.11 -4.49 11.69
C LYS A 39 -11.41 -4.46 13.18
N GLU A 40 -12.06 -3.40 13.65
CA GLU A 40 -12.44 -3.26 15.07
C GLU A 40 -13.66 -4.12 15.40
N THR A 41 -14.55 -4.31 14.42
CA THR A 41 -15.66 -5.26 14.49
C THR A 41 -15.15 -6.71 14.42
N GLU A 42 -14.10 -7.00 13.65
CA GLU A 42 -13.41 -8.29 13.58
C GLU A 42 -12.60 -8.63 14.82
N LYS A 43 -11.87 -7.67 15.42
CA LYS A 43 -11.16 -7.91 16.69
C LYS A 43 -12.13 -8.36 17.79
N ASN A 44 -13.37 -7.88 17.71
CA ASN A 44 -14.46 -8.27 18.59
C ASN A 44 -15.19 -9.54 18.15
N ASN A 45 -15.16 -9.89 16.85
CA ASN A 45 -15.82 -11.09 16.29
C ASN A 45 -14.90 -12.31 16.11
N HIS A 46 -13.58 -12.17 16.19
CA HIS A 46 -12.63 -13.29 16.23
C HIS A 46 -12.75 -14.17 17.49
N HIS A 47 -13.74 -13.89 18.35
CA HIS A 47 -14.13 -14.73 19.47
C HIS A 47 -15.32 -15.67 19.20
N THR A 48 -15.93 -15.68 18.00
CA THR A 48 -16.78 -16.82 17.63
C THR A 48 -15.89 -17.95 17.14
N THR A 49 -15.67 -18.91 18.03
CA THR A 49 -15.06 -20.23 17.80
C THR A 49 -15.91 -21.06 16.83
N GLU A 50 -16.08 -20.60 15.60
CA GLU A 50 -16.66 -21.44 14.55
C GLU A 50 -15.58 -22.40 14.06
N ASN A 51 -15.84 -23.69 14.23
CA ASN A 51 -14.91 -24.72 13.82
C ASN A 51 -14.85 -24.77 12.29
N VAL A 52 -13.71 -24.37 11.72
CA VAL A 52 -13.49 -24.29 10.26
C VAL A 52 -13.80 -25.62 9.58
N SER A 53 -13.51 -26.77 10.23
CA SER A 53 -13.84 -28.08 9.68
C SER A 53 -15.35 -28.32 9.53
N ASP A 54 -16.17 -27.76 10.43
CA ASP A 54 -17.63 -27.88 10.36
C ASP A 54 -18.19 -27.01 9.22
N LEU A 55 -17.62 -25.82 8.99
CA LEU A 55 -17.99 -24.94 7.86
C LEU A 55 -17.66 -25.58 6.50
N VAL A 56 -16.45 -26.14 6.36
CA VAL A 56 -16.03 -26.86 5.15
C VAL A 56 -16.91 -28.09 4.92
N SER A 57 -17.36 -28.76 5.98
CA SER A 57 -18.31 -29.89 5.90
C SER A 57 -19.76 -29.46 5.61
N GLY A 58 -20.04 -28.15 5.53
CA GLY A 58 -21.37 -27.60 5.25
C GLY A 58 -22.28 -27.39 6.44
N LYS A 59 -21.79 -27.60 7.66
CA LYS A 59 -22.57 -27.29 8.87
C LYS A 59 -22.48 -25.80 9.17
N ASN A 60 -23.53 -25.25 9.78
CA ASN A 60 -23.62 -23.85 10.20
C ASN A 60 -23.51 -22.83 9.04
N LEU A 61 -23.64 -23.25 7.79
CA LEU A 61 -23.77 -22.34 6.65
C LEU A 61 -25.17 -21.72 6.63
N LEU A 62 -25.30 -20.56 5.97
CA LEU A 62 -26.59 -19.92 5.73
C LEU A 62 -27.39 -20.76 4.73
N THR A 63 -28.71 -20.82 4.89
CA THR A 63 -29.60 -21.42 3.89
C THR A 63 -29.68 -20.53 2.65
N THR A 64 -30.13 -21.07 1.52
CA THR A 64 -30.33 -20.31 0.27
C THR A 64 -31.20 -19.06 0.48
N ASP A 65 -32.31 -19.19 1.23
CA ASP A 65 -33.18 -18.04 1.55
C ASP A 65 -32.48 -16.98 2.41
N GLN A 66 -31.60 -17.39 3.33
CA GLN A 66 -30.81 -16.47 4.16
C GLN A 66 -29.74 -15.76 3.33
N VAL A 67 -29.10 -16.48 2.39
CA VAL A 67 -28.17 -15.88 1.43
C VAL A 67 -28.90 -14.87 0.57
N LEU A 68 -30.02 -15.24 -0.04
CA LEU A 68 -30.84 -14.33 -0.87
C LEU A 68 -31.26 -13.09 -0.09
N SER A 69 -31.75 -13.26 1.14
CA SER A 69 -32.13 -12.13 2.02
C SER A 69 -30.94 -11.22 2.32
N MET A 70 -29.75 -11.78 2.56
CA MET A 70 -28.52 -11.02 2.79
C MET A 70 -28.10 -10.24 1.55
N LEU A 71 -28.13 -10.87 0.37
CA LEU A 71 -27.78 -10.22 -0.89
C LEU A 71 -28.75 -9.07 -1.20
N LEU A 72 -30.05 -9.25 -1.00
CA LEU A 72 -31.07 -8.22 -1.27
C LEU A 72 -31.05 -7.08 -0.23
N ALA A 73 -30.65 -7.35 1.01
CA ALA A 73 -30.58 -6.33 2.07
C ALA A 73 -29.38 -5.38 1.90
N ASN A 74 -28.37 -5.76 1.11
CA ASN A 74 -27.15 -5.00 0.93
C ASN A 74 -27.30 -3.92 -0.15
N GLN A 75 -28.00 -2.83 0.18
CA GLN A 75 -28.10 -1.62 -0.67
C GLN A 75 -27.00 -0.60 -0.35
N ASN A 76 -25.74 -1.05 -0.30
CA ASN A 76 -24.60 -0.18 0.02
C ASN A 76 -23.99 0.45 -1.23
N GLN A 77 -23.56 1.71 -1.12
CA GLN A 77 -22.86 2.47 -2.19
C GLN A 77 -21.38 2.08 -2.36
N GLY A 78 -20.98 0.87 -1.95
CA GLY A 78 -19.59 0.40 -2.04
C GLY A 78 -19.38 -1.05 -1.60
N PRO A 79 -18.16 -1.60 -1.77
CA PRO A 79 -17.88 -3.00 -1.52
C PRO A 79 -18.04 -3.38 -0.04
N THR A 80 -18.67 -4.53 0.21
CA THR A 80 -18.91 -5.05 1.56
C THR A 80 -18.05 -6.30 1.83
N ASP A 81 -17.24 -6.26 2.87
CA ASP A 81 -16.35 -7.37 3.21
C ASP A 81 -17.14 -8.59 3.75
N ILE A 82 -16.78 -9.78 3.27
CA ILE A 82 -17.30 -11.08 3.71
C ILE A 82 -16.15 -12.05 4.02
N PHE A 83 -16.43 -13.01 4.89
CA PHE A 83 -15.47 -14.01 5.39
C PHE A 83 -15.94 -15.42 5.05
N LEU A 84 -15.09 -16.41 5.34
CA LEU A 84 -15.23 -17.81 4.96
C LEU A 84 -16.67 -18.36 5.06
N ARG A 85 -17.35 -18.20 6.21
CA ARG A 85 -18.71 -18.73 6.39
C ARG A 85 -19.69 -18.16 5.35
N LYS A 86 -19.68 -16.85 5.14
CA LYS A 86 -20.56 -16.19 4.16
C LYS A 86 -20.14 -16.55 2.73
N ALA A 87 -18.83 -16.55 2.45
CA ALA A 87 -18.29 -16.94 1.15
C ALA A 87 -18.69 -18.37 0.77
N LEU A 88 -18.53 -19.34 1.68
CA LEU A 88 -18.97 -20.73 1.48
C LEU A 88 -20.49 -20.85 1.34
N SER A 89 -21.26 -20.06 2.10
CA SER A 89 -22.72 -20.08 1.98
C SER A 89 -23.18 -19.56 0.62
N ILE A 90 -22.55 -18.48 0.13
CA ILE A 90 -22.81 -17.92 -1.20
C ILE A 90 -22.37 -18.89 -2.29
N PHE A 91 -21.17 -19.47 -2.18
CA PHE A 91 -20.64 -20.41 -3.17
C PHE A 91 -21.50 -21.67 -3.33
N ARG A 92 -22.17 -22.10 -2.26
CA ARG A 92 -23.08 -23.26 -2.28
C ARG A 92 -24.54 -22.91 -2.55
N ALA A 93 -24.86 -21.62 -2.66
CA ALA A 93 -26.17 -21.18 -3.12
C ALA A 93 -26.29 -21.41 -4.64
N GLU A 94 -27.44 -21.05 -5.22
CA GLU A 94 -27.65 -21.22 -6.67
C GLU A 94 -26.63 -20.40 -7.47
N GLU A 95 -26.02 -21.04 -8.48
CA GLU A 95 -24.88 -20.50 -9.25
C GLU A 95 -25.20 -19.16 -9.95
N ASP A 96 -26.47 -18.91 -10.29
CA ASP A 96 -26.90 -17.71 -11.00
C ASP A 96 -27.12 -16.49 -10.08
N MET A 97 -27.08 -16.66 -8.75
CA MET A 97 -27.30 -15.54 -7.82
C MET A 97 -26.16 -14.53 -7.81
N VAL A 98 -24.93 -14.99 -8.06
CA VAL A 98 -23.73 -14.15 -7.92
C VAL A 98 -22.76 -14.38 -9.05
N LEU A 99 -21.96 -13.36 -9.38
CA LEU A 99 -20.79 -13.52 -10.24
C LEU A 99 -19.52 -13.39 -9.40
N TRP A 100 -18.72 -14.46 -9.37
CA TRP A 100 -17.40 -14.45 -8.75
C TRP A 100 -16.38 -13.80 -9.68
N ILE A 101 -15.54 -12.92 -9.14
CA ILE A 101 -14.53 -12.16 -9.90
C ILE A 101 -13.17 -12.31 -9.23
N ASP A 102 -12.19 -12.82 -9.97
CA ASP A 102 -10.80 -12.94 -9.54
C ASP A 102 -10.02 -11.67 -9.93
N ALA A 103 -9.55 -10.94 -8.93
CA ALA A 103 -8.77 -9.71 -9.12
C ALA A 103 -7.27 -9.95 -9.38
N ARG A 104 -6.81 -11.21 -9.30
CA ARG A 104 -5.40 -11.58 -9.50
C ARG A 104 -5.02 -11.48 -10.98
N ASN A 105 -3.73 -11.68 -11.25
CA ASN A 105 -3.26 -11.73 -12.63
C ASN A 105 -3.64 -13.03 -13.35
N ARG A 106 -3.61 -12.96 -14.69
CA ARG A 106 -3.95 -14.07 -15.59
C ARG A 106 -3.20 -15.37 -15.30
N GLU A 107 -1.90 -15.29 -15.02
CA GLU A 107 -1.08 -16.48 -14.78
C GLU A 107 -1.56 -17.26 -13.55
N LEU A 108 -1.92 -16.55 -12.48
CA LEU A 108 -2.44 -17.16 -11.25
C LEU A 108 -3.85 -17.74 -11.45
N TYR A 109 -4.69 -17.02 -12.19
CA TYR A 109 -6.03 -17.49 -12.55
C TYR A 109 -5.97 -18.80 -13.35
N GLU A 110 -5.17 -18.86 -14.41
CA GLU A 110 -5.02 -20.07 -15.25
C GLU A 110 -4.41 -21.26 -14.47
N LYS A 111 -3.55 -20.97 -13.48
CA LYS A 111 -3.04 -21.98 -12.54
C LYS A 111 -4.17 -22.57 -11.71
N GLY A 112 -4.98 -21.72 -11.08
CA GLY A 112 -6.17 -22.16 -10.37
C GLY A 112 -6.96 -20.97 -9.84
N HIS A 113 -8.29 -21.05 -9.89
CA HIS A 113 -9.23 -20.03 -9.42
C HIS A 113 -10.47 -20.69 -8.77
N ILE A 114 -11.25 -19.90 -8.03
CA ILE A 114 -12.53 -20.33 -7.47
C ILE A 114 -13.46 -20.73 -8.64
N PRO A 115 -14.13 -21.89 -8.59
CA PRO A 115 -14.97 -22.37 -9.70
C PRO A 115 -16.04 -21.36 -10.11
N GLY A 116 -16.21 -21.17 -11.42
CA GLY A 116 -17.16 -20.21 -11.99
C GLY A 116 -16.76 -18.74 -11.84
N ALA A 117 -15.59 -18.43 -11.25
CA ALA A 117 -15.07 -17.07 -11.21
C ALA A 117 -14.58 -16.62 -12.59
N VAL A 118 -14.73 -15.33 -12.88
CA VAL A 118 -14.17 -14.70 -14.09
C VAL A 118 -12.98 -13.83 -13.74
N LEU A 119 -12.00 -13.74 -14.64
CA LEU A 119 -10.82 -12.92 -14.44
C LEU A 119 -11.13 -11.44 -14.70
N LEU A 120 -10.84 -10.58 -13.73
CA LEU A 120 -10.74 -9.14 -13.91
C LEU A 120 -9.48 -8.65 -13.21
N ASP A 121 -8.34 -8.79 -13.89
CA ASP A 121 -7.04 -8.38 -13.37
C ASP A 121 -7.09 -6.91 -12.94
N PHE A 122 -6.83 -6.65 -11.65
CA PHE A 122 -6.88 -5.31 -11.10
C PHE A 122 -5.92 -4.33 -11.79
N TYR A 123 -4.74 -4.81 -12.19
CA TYR A 123 -3.70 -4.00 -12.83
C TYR A 123 -3.88 -3.88 -14.35
N ASP A 124 -4.65 -4.78 -14.95
CA ASP A 124 -4.93 -4.83 -16.39
C ASP A 124 -6.44 -4.81 -16.71
N GLN A 125 -7.20 -4.00 -15.97
CA GLN A 125 -8.67 -3.93 -16.11
C GLN A 125 -9.11 -3.64 -17.54
N GLN A 126 -8.37 -2.83 -18.29
CA GLN A 126 -8.77 -2.42 -19.66
C GLN A 126 -8.89 -3.61 -20.61
N THR A 127 -8.14 -4.68 -20.36
CA THR A 127 -8.16 -5.89 -21.19
C THR A 127 -9.42 -6.73 -20.94
N TYR A 128 -9.93 -6.75 -19.71
CA TYR A 128 -10.97 -7.70 -19.28
C TYR A 128 -12.32 -7.05 -18.96
N VAL A 129 -12.35 -5.74 -18.69
CA VAL A 129 -13.55 -5.07 -18.16
C VAL A 129 -14.74 -5.13 -19.12
N ASP A 130 -14.52 -5.01 -20.43
CA ASP A 130 -15.59 -5.05 -21.42
C ASP A 130 -16.26 -6.45 -21.47
N GLU A 131 -15.46 -7.52 -21.34
CA GLU A 131 -15.96 -8.90 -21.30
C GLU A 131 -16.74 -9.16 -20.01
N VAL A 132 -16.22 -8.69 -18.87
CA VAL A 132 -16.88 -8.86 -17.57
C VAL A 132 -18.16 -8.03 -17.49
N GLU A 133 -18.18 -6.79 -18.00
CA GLU A 133 -19.38 -5.95 -18.07
C GLU A 133 -20.45 -6.59 -18.98
N ALA A 134 -20.04 -7.19 -20.12
CA ALA A 134 -20.96 -7.93 -20.98
C ALA A 134 -21.55 -9.14 -20.26
N LEU A 135 -20.75 -9.88 -19.48
CA LEU A 135 -21.21 -11.03 -18.70
C LEU A 135 -22.16 -10.63 -17.57
N ILE A 136 -21.89 -9.51 -16.89
CA ILE A 136 -22.79 -8.95 -15.87
C ILE A 136 -24.13 -8.57 -16.52
N ALA A 137 -24.08 -7.95 -17.71
CA ALA A 137 -25.28 -7.57 -18.45
C ALA A 137 -26.10 -8.79 -18.93
N GLU A 138 -25.43 -9.88 -19.32
CA GLU A 138 -26.07 -11.13 -19.74
C GLU A 138 -26.68 -11.89 -18.57
N LYS A 139 -25.90 -12.13 -17.51
CA LYS A 139 -26.31 -12.98 -16.39
C LYS A 139 -27.22 -12.28 -15.37
N GLN A 140 -27.17 -10.94 -15.31
CA GLN A 140 -27.93 -10.14 -14.33
C GLN A 140 -27.83 -10.70 -12.89
N PRO A 141 -26.61 -10.93 -12.37
CA PRO A 141 -26.44 -11.50 -11.03
C PRO A 141 -26.99 -10.54 -9.97
N ILE A 142 -27.48 -11.07 -8.85
CA ILE A 142 -27.95 -10.26 -7.71
C ILE A 142 -26.79 -9.49 -7.08
N ALA A 143 -25.58 -10.09 -7.05
CA ALA A 143 -24.40 -9.50 -6.47
C ALA A 143 -23.10 -9.92 -7.17
N LEU A 144 -22.06 -9.11 -7.01
CA LEU A 144 -20.70 -9.44 -7.44
C LEU A 144 -19.87 -9.84 -6.21
N VAL A 145 -19.04 -10.88 -6.32
CA VAL A 145 -18.16 -11.34 -5.24
C VAL A 145 -16.72 -11.35 -5.72
N LEU A 146 -15.92 -10.42 -5.22
CA LEU A 146 -14.53 -10.23 -5.61
C LEU A 146 -13.59 -10.91 -4.61
N TYR A 147 -12.48 -11.44 -5.11
CA TYR A 147 -11.40 -11.94 -4.26
C TYR A 147 -10.03 -11.70 -4.91
N CYS A 148 -8.98 -11.78 -4.09
CA CYS A 148 -7.58 -11.64 -4.49
C CYS A 148 -6.76 -12.78 -3.83
N LEU A 149 -5.48 -12.56 -3.54
CA LEU A 149 -4.59 -13.49 -2.87
C LEU A 149 -5.01 -13.80 -1.42
N GLY A 150 -5.49 -12.83 -0.63
CA GLY A 150 -5.86 -13.08 0.77
C GLY A 150 -6.13 -11.81 1.59
N ASN A 151 -6.22 -11.97 2.92
CA ASN A 151 -6.73 -10.99 3.88
C ASN A 151 -6.10 -9.58 3.75
N ASP A 152 -4.81 -9.50 3.45
CA ASP A 152 -4.08 -8.23 3.36
C ASP A 152 -4.04 -7.63 1.94
N CYS A 153 -4.46 -8.38 0.91
CA CYS A 153 -4.48 -7.88 -0.48
C CYS A 153 -5.55 -6.78 -0.66
N PRO A 154 -5.20 -5.58 -1.17
CA PRO A 154 -6.18 -4.52 -1.45
C PRO A 154 -6.99 -4.74 -2.72
N ASP A 155 -6.46 -5.49 -3.67
CA ASP A 155 -6.81 -5.38 -5.08
C ASP A 155 -8.29 -5.67 -5.33
N SER A 156 -8.82 -6.71 -4.68
CA SER A 156 -10.26 -7.05 -4.78
C SER A 156 -11.18 -5.97 -4.23
N HIS A 157 -10.78 -5.26 -3.17
CA HIS A 157 -11.57 -4.16 -2.61
C HIS A 157 -11.50 -2.93 -3.51
N LEU A 158 -10.31 -2.57 -3.98
CA LEU A 158 -10.09 -1.47 -4.91
C LEU A 158 -10.79 -1.69 -6.25
N LEU A 159 -10.77 -2.93 -6.74
CA LEU A 159 -11.49 -3.32 -7.94
C LEU A 159 -13.01 -3.18 -7.73
N GLY A 160 -13.51 -3.53 -6.55
CA GLY A 160 -14.90 -3.31 -6.17
C GLY A 160 -15.28 -1.82 -6.18
N GLU A 161 -14.41 -0.94 -5.68
CA GLU A 161 -14.64 0.53 -5.76
C GLU A 161 -14.66 1.00 -7.23
N SER A 162 -13.78 0.48 -8.09
CA SER A 162 -13.76 0.77 -9.53
C SER A 162 -15.08 0.37 -10.20
N LEU A 163 -15.60 -0.82 -9.90
CA LEU A 163 -16.90 -1.29 -10.41
C LEU A 163 -18.07 -0.47 -9.84
N THR A 164 -17.99 -0.05 -8.58
CA THR A 164 -18.97 0.86 -7.97
C THR A 164 -19.02 2.19 -8.73
N PHE A 165 -17.86 2.75 -9.07
CA PHE A 165 -17.78 3.98 -9.86
C PHE A 165 -18.36 3.85 -11.27
N ARG A 166 -18.34 2.63 -11.82
CA ARG A 166 -18.96 2.28 -13.11
C ARG A 166 -20.47 2.02 -13.01
N GLY A 167 -21.04 2.10 -11.81
CA GLY A 167 -22.48 1.99 -11.57
C GLY A 167 -22.95 0.59 -11.16
N HIS A 168 -22.03 -0.33 -10.85
CA HIS A 168 -22.40 -1.61 -10.27
C HIS A 168 -22.69 -1.46 -8.78
N GLU A 169 -23.78 -2.06 -8.34
CA GLU A 169 -24.21 -2.08 -6.95
C GLU A 169 -24.07 -3.50 -6.38
N ASN A 170 -24.24 -3.64 -5.06
CA ASN A 170 -24.22 -4.92 -4.38
C ASN A 170 -22.94 -5.74 -4.60
N ILE A 171 -21.81 -5.16 -4.24
CA ILE A 171 -20.49 -5.75 -4.39
C ILE A 171 -20.00 -6.27 -3.03
N PHE A 172 -19.53 -7.51 -3.01
CA PHE A 172 -18.91 -8.13 -1.86
C PHE A 172 -17.43 -8.44 -2.11
N VAL A 173 -16.62 -8.41 -1.05
CA VAL A 173 -15.19 -8.73 -1.10
C VAL A 173 -14.90 -9.87 -0.14
N TYR A 174 -14.52 -11.02 -0.67
CA TYR A 174 -14.10 -12.14 0.16
C TYR A 174 -12.68 -11.93 0.65
N LYS A 175 -12.55 -11.59 1.94
CA LYS A 175 -11.28 -11.24 2.57
C LYS A 175 -10.29 -12.40 2.63
N GLY A 176 -10.77 -13.62 2.88
CA GLY A 176 -9.93 -14.81 2.92
C GLY A 176 -9.12 -15.05 1.64
N GLY A 177 -9.69 -14.64 0.49
CA GLY A 177 -9.05 -14.75 -0.81
C GLY A 177 -8.62 -16.18 -1.18
N TRP A 178 -7.65 -16.26 -2.09
CA TRP A 178 -7.08 -17.53 -2.55
C TRP A 178 -6.34 -18.30 -1.44
N ALA A 179 -5.65 -17.59 -0.55
CA ALA A 179 -4.88 -18.17 0.54
C ALA A 179 -5.78 -18.99 1.48
N GLU A 180 -6.88 -18.40 1.97
CA GLU A 180 -7.84 -19.12 2.81
C GLU A 180 -8.56 -20.21 1.98
N TRP A 181 -8.94 -19.93 0.74
CA TRP A 181 -9.71 -20.88 -0.08
C TRP A 181 -8.93 -22.16 -0.41
N TYR A 182 -7.74 -22.00 -0.99
CA TYR A 182 -6.98 -23.11 -1.53
C TYR A 182 -5.76 -23.45 -0.69
N ASP A 183 -4.93 -22.46 -0.33
CA ASP A 183 -3.66 -22.73 0.35
C ASP A 183 -3.87 -23.37 1.72
N ASP A 184 -4.85 -22.87 2.48
CA ASP A 184 -5.19 -23.36 3.81
C ASP A 184 -6.21 -24.51 3.78
N LEU A 185 -7.30 -24.35 3.01
CA LEU A 185 -8.47 -25.24 3.10
C LEU A 185 -8.62 -26.23 1.96
N LYS A 186 -7.86 -26.08 0.87
CA LYS A 186 -7.90 -26.97 -0.30
C LYS A 186 -9.32 -27.17 -0.84
N LEU A 187 -10.11 -26.08 -0.87
CA LEU A 187 -11.45 -26.07 -1.44
C LEU A 187 -11.41 -26.29 -2.97
N PRO A 188 -12.54 -26.63 -3.60
CA PRO A 188 -12.60 -26.87 -5.05
C PRO A 188 -12.06 -25.69 -5.87
N VAL A 189 -11.39 -25.99 -6.98
CA VAL A 189 -10.77 -25.00 -7.89
C VAL A 189 -10.98 -25.42 -9.34
N GLU A 190 -10.99 -24.43 -10.24
CA GLU A 190 -10.90 -24.61 -11.69
C GLU A 190 -9.51 -24.15 -12.18
N GLY A 191 -8.96 -24.77 -13.22
CA GLY A 191 -7.65 -24.44 -13.78
C GLY A 191 -6.74 -25.64 -13.97
N THR A 192 -5.44 -25.38 -14.14
CA THR A 192 -4.44 -26.43 -14.41
C THR A 192 -4.00 -27.21 -13.16
N LEU A 193 -4.31 -26.71 -11.96
CA LEU A 193 -4.23 -27.47 -10.71
C LEU A 193 -5.39 -28.48 -10.66
N GLU A 194 -5.14 -29.75 -10.98
CA GLU A 194 -6.15 -30.81 -10.91
C GLU A 194 -6.81 -30.90 -9.52
N SER A 195 -8.15 -31.00 -9.51
CA SER A 195 -8.98 -31.27 -8.33
C SER A 195 -8.73 -32.69 -7.80
N THR A 196 -7.65 -32.88 -7.04
CA THR A 196 -7.44 -34.15 -6.32
C THR A 196 -7.55 -33.91 -4.83
N VAL A 197 -8.75 -34.18 -4.32
CA VAL A 197 -8.97 -34.57 -2.92
C VAL A 197 -8.19 -35.87 -2.71
N ASP A 198 -6.92 -35.79 -2.32
CA ASP A 198 -6.30 -36.65 -1.28
C ASP A 198 -4.77 -36.49 -1.19
N THR A 199 -4.35 -36.10 0.01
CA THR A 199 -3.18 -36.53 0.79
C THR A 199 -2.34 -35.40 1.38
N ALA A 200 -2.04 -35.59 2.67
CA ALA A 200 -1.27 -34.81 3.63
C ALA A 200 -0.11 -33.94 3.09
N PRO A 201 0.24 -32.85 3.79
CA PRO A 201 1.09 -31.79 3.26
C PRO A 201 2.52 -32.29 3.01
N LYS A 202 2.98 -32.23 1.77
CA LYS A 202 4.42 -32.20 1.48
C LYS A 202 4.88 -30.77 1.69
N LYS A 203 5.71 -30.55 2.72
CA LYS A 203 6.42 -29.28 2.95
C LYS A 203 7.12 -28.85 1.67
N GLY A 204 6.53 -27.90 0.94
CA GLY A 204 7.17 -27.25 -0.20
C GLY A 204 8.44 -26.55 0.29
N LYS A 205 9.56 -26.79 -0.40
CA LYS A 205 10.79 -26.03 -0.16
C LYS A 205 10.52 -24.58 -0.52
N VAL A 206 10.62 -23.69 0.47
CA VAL A 206 10.73 -22.24 0.26
C VAL A 206 11.94 -22.01 -0.64
N VAL A 207 11.71 -21.66 -1.90
CA VAL A 207 12.76 -21.29 -2.84
C VAL A 207 13.17 -19.85 -2.49
N ARG A 208 14.20 -19.70 -1.66
CA ARG A 208 14.85 -18.39 -1.43
C ARG A 208 15.61 -18.01 -2.69
N LYS A 209 15.03 -17.15 -3.55
CA LYS A 209 15.79 -16.54 -4.64
C LYS A 209 16.67 -15.42 -4.06
N GLY A 210 17.92 -15.37 -4.50
CA GLY A 210 18.85 -14.33 -4.09
C GLY A 210 18.36 -12.95 -4.55
N MET A 211 18.63 -11.94 -3.72
CA MET A 211 18.31 -10.53 -3.95
C MET A 211 18.90 -10.06 -5.30
N TYR A 212 18.10 -9.42 -6.15
CA TYR A 212 18.58 -8.93 -7.44
C TYR A 212 19.51 -7.73 -7.24
N LEU A 213 20.60 -7.65 -8.00
CA LEU A 213 21.60 -6.60 -7.85
C LEU A 213 21.02 -5.19 -8.05
N GLU A 214 19.99 -5.03 -8.89
CA GLU A 214 19.35 -3.73 -9.15
C GLU A 214 18.48 -3.23 -7.99
N GLU A 215 17.85 -4.13 -7.22
CA GLU A 215 17.08 -3.81 -6.02
C GLU A 215 18.04 -3.47 -4.87
N ILE A 216 19.08 -4.28 -4.68
CA ILE A 216 20.19 -4.01 -3.75
C ILE A 216 20.79 -2.64 -4.04
N LEU A 217 21.10 -2.35 -5.31
CA LEU A 217 21.66 -1.07 -5.71
C LEU A 217 20.65 0.04 -5.46
N ARG A 218 19.38 -0.09 -5.83
CA ARG A 218 18.37 0.95 -5.59
C ARG A 218 18.27 1.35 -4.11
N ASP A 219 18.26 0.37 -3.21
CA ASP A 219 18.00 0.63 -1.79
C ASP A 219 19.27 0.86 -0.96
N LEU A 220 20.40 0.24 -1.32
CA LEU A 220 21.69 0.50 -0.65
C LEU A 220 22.46 1.67 -1.26
N LEU A 221 22.21 2.10 -2.50
CA LEU A 221 22.93 3.23 -3.10
C LEU A 221 22.72 4.53 -2.31
N PRO A 222 21.51 4.90 -1.84
CA PRO A 222 21.34 6.04 -0.94
C PRO A 222 22.10 5.87 0.39
N PHE A 223 22.15 4.65 0.93
CA PHE A 223 22.91 4.35 2.15
C PHE A 223 24.41 4.51 1.94
N PHE A 224 24.99 3.91 0.89
CA PHE A 224 26.41 4.02 0.58
C PHE A 224 26.79 5.46 0.18
N ILE A 225 25.95 6.19 -0.57
CA ILE A 225 26.16 7.61 -0.86
C ILE A 225 26.16 8.43 0.43
N GLY A 226 25.17 8.23 1.31
CA GLY A 226 25.07 8.93 2.59
C GLY A 226 26.24 8.60 3.53
N LEU A 227 26.63 7.33 3.62
CA LEU A 227 27.73 6.84 4.44
C LEU A 227 29.08 7.35 3.92
N ILE A 228 29.34 7.24 2.61
CA ILE A 228 30.56 7.78 1.99
C ILE A 228 30.60 9.29 2.23
N ALA A 229 29.50 10.01 1.99
CA ALA A 229 29.47 11.44 2.23
C ALA A 229 29.73 11.82 3.69
N PHE A 230 29.20 11.06 4.66
CA PHE A 230 29.44 11.27 6.09
C PHE A 230 30.87 10.91 6.52
N LEU A 231 31.44 9.83 5.98
CA LEU A 231 32.81 9.44 6.29
C LEU A 231 33.83 10.43 5.70
N PHE A 232 33.56 10.97 4.51
CA PHE A 232 34.37 12.02 3.88
C PHE A 232 34.11 13.42 4.46
N TRP A 233 32.91 13.68 5.03
CA TRP A 233 32.58 14.90 5.76
C TRP A 233 33.57 15.20 6.89
N ASN A 234 34.05 14.15 7.57
CA ASN A 234 34.96 14.30 8.71
C ASN A 234 36.43 14.49 8.31
N LYS A 235 36.81 14.12 7.07
CA LYS A 235 38.23 14.10 6.65
C LYS A 235 38.61 15.19 5.67
N THR A 236 37.72 15.55 4.75
CA THR A 236 38.09 16.48 3.68
C THR A 236 36.85 17.18 3.13
N THR A 237 36.80 18.49 3.35
CA THR A 237 35.89 19.48 2.76
C THR A 237 34.50 19.65 3.40
N LYS A 238 34.35 20.76 4.13
CA LYS A 238 33.10 21.55 4.17
C LYS A 238 32.82 22.18 2.78
N SER A 239 33.03 21.41 1.71
CA SER A 239 32.88 21.88 0.35
C SER A 239 31.41 22.15 0.11
N GLN A 240 31.13 23.37 -0.34
CA GLN A 240 29.81 23.77 -0.77
C GLN A 240 29.24 22.80 -1.81
N VAL A 241 30.09 22.21 -2.66
CA VAL A 241 29.70 21.25 -3.71
C VAL A 241 29.15 19.96 -3.08
N THR A 242 29.83 19.39 -2.10
CA THR A 242 29.40 18.16 -1.41
C THR A 242 28.02 18.34 -0.79
N LEU A 243 27.80 19.45 -0.09
CA LEU A 243 26.50 19.77 0.51
C LEU A 243 25.37 19.92 -0.52
N SER A 244 25.66 20.50 -1.70
CA SER A 244 24.70 20.53 -2.81
C SER A 244 24.31 19.14 -3.24
N SER A 245 25.29 18.27 -3.45
CA SER A 245 25.06 16.94 -3.98
C SER A 245 24.17 16.15 -3.04
N LEU A 246 24.41 16.23 -1.73
CA LEU A 246 23.55 15.60 -0.73
C LEU A 246 22.14 16.17 -0.71
N ALA A 247 21.99 17.50 -0.75
CA ALA A 247 20.69 18.14 -0.75
C ALA A 247 19.87 17.79 -2.02
N ILE A 248 20.53 17.72 -3.18
CA ILE A 248 19.90 17.35 -4.45
C ILE A 248 19.48 15.89 -4.44
N ILE A 249 20.36 14.96 -4.05
CA ILE A 249 20.04 13.53 -4.01
C ILE A 249 18.90 13.26 -3.02
N CYS A 250 19.01 13.78 -1.79
CA CYS A 250 17.97 13.63 -0.78
C CYS A 250 16.66 14.29 -1.23
N GLY A 251 16.72 15.49 -1.80
CA GLY A 251 15.54 16.21 -2.28
C GLY A 251 14.83 15.49 -3.43
N MET A 252 15.57 14.97 -4.41
CA MET A 252 14.99 14.21 -5.52
C MET A 252 14.32 12.92 -5.04
N PHE A 253 14.91 12.22 -4.08
CA PHE A 253 14.31 11.01 -3.49
C PHE A 253 12.95 11.32 -2.88
N PHE A 254 12.85 12.36 -2.05
CA PHE A 254 11.58 12.76 -1.42
C PHE A 254 10.55 13.29 -2.41
N ILE A 255 10.97 14.03 -3.44
CA ILE A 255 10.04 14.46 -4.51
C ILE A 255 9.46 13.24 -5.22
N TRP A 256 10.30 12.29 -5.62
CA TRP A 256 9.85 11.08 -6.28
C TRP A 256 8.90 10.26 -5.40
N ALA A 257 9.28 10.01 -4.14
CA ALA A 257 8.43 9.31 -3.18
C ALA A 257 7.09 10.03 -2.95
N ALA A 258 7.11 11.35 -2.81
CA ALA A 258 5.91 12.16 -2.61
C ALA A 258 4.96 12.12 -3.81
N VAL A 259 5.47 12.22 -5.04
CA VAL A 259 4.65 12.21 -6.26
C VAL A 259 3.84 10.92 -6.35
N THR A 260 4.46 9.77 -6.05
CA THR A 260 3.74 8.48 -6.08
C THR A 260 2.56 8.46 -5.11
N LYS A 261 2.74 8.99 -3.89
CA LYS A 261 1.69 9.06 -2.86
C LYS A 261 0.61 10.11 -3.18
N ILE A 262 0.98 11.22 -3.83
CA ILE A 262 0.02 12.26 -4.24
C ILE A 262 -0.91 11.77 -5.35
N LEU A 263 -0.40 10.92 -6.25
CA LEU A 263 -1.17 10.34 -7.35
C LEU A 263 -2.13 9.25 -6.87
N ALA A 264 -1.78 8.51 -5.82
CA ALA A 264 -2.58 7.42 -5.26
C ALA A 264 -2.70 7.53 -3.72
N PRO A 265 -3.42 8.55 -3.21
CA PRO A 265 -3.42 8.84 -1.78
C PRO A 265 -4.25 7.83 -0.98
N PHE A 266 -5.18 7.11 -1.63
CA PHE A 266 -5.90 5.97 -1.04
C PHE A 266 -4.94 4.82 -0.70
N THR A 267 -4.08 4.42 -1.64
CA THR A 267 -3.09 3.35 -1.41
C THR A 267 -2.17 3.72 -0.26
N PHE A 268 -1.70 4.98 -0.22
CA PHE A 268 -0.89 5.47 0.88
C PHE A 268 -1.63 5.47 2.24
N ALA A 269 -2.94 5.77 2.25
CA ALA A 269 -3.76 5.64 3.46
C ALA A 269 -3.85 4.19 3.94
N LYS A 270 -3.92 3.23 3.02
CA LYS A 270 -3.88 1.81 3.34
C LYS A 270 -2.55 1.39 3.95
N ASP A 271 -1.42 1.88 3.41
CA ASP A 271 -0.10 1.62 3.99
C ASP A 271 -0.02 2.12 5.44
N ILE A 272 -0.54 3.32 5.71
CA ILE A 272 -0.60 3.89 7.07
C ILE A 272 -1.46 3.04 7.99
N TRP A 273 -2.62 2.57 7.52
CA TRP A 273 -3.49 1.69 8.28
C TRP A 273 -2.84 0.34 8.58
N GLY A 274 -2.07 -0.21 7.64
CA GLY A 274 -1.35 -1.48 7.80
C GLY A 274 -0.44 -1.47 9.04
N TYR A 275 0.15 -0.33 9.37
CA TYR A 275 1.03 -0.21 10.55
C TYR A 275 0.32 -0.40 11.90
N ASP A 276 -1.01 -0.36 11.98
CA ASP A 276 -1.77 -0.56 13.23
C ASP A 276 -1.25 0.30 14.40
N MET A 277 -0.90 1.55 14.09
CA MET A 277 -0.36 2.53 15.05
C MET A 277 -1.14 3.84 15.08
N VAL A 278 -1.73 4.23 13.95
CA VAL A 278 -2.45 5.50 13.80
C VAL A 278 -3.95 5.23 13.92
N PRO A 279 -4.68 5.94 14.80
CA PRO A 279 -6.13 5.79 14.89
C PRO A 279 -6.81 6.19 13.57
N SER A 280 -7.88 5.46 13.20
CA SER A 280 -8.60 5.60 11.92
C SER A 280 -8.93 7.04 11.50
N PRO A 281 -9.39 7.95 12.39
CA PRO A 281 -9.71 9.33 12.00
C PRO A 281 -8.51 10.13 11.48
N PHE A 282 -7.29 9.79 11.90
CA PHE A 282 -6.08 10.51 11.52
C PHE A 282 -5.43 10.00 10.23
N ILE A 283 -5.75 8.77 9.82
CA ILE A 283 -5.15 8.12 8.64
C ILE A 283 -5.40 8.96 7.38
N ASN A 284 -6.65 9.37 7.16
CA ASN A 284 -7.04 10.19 6.01
C ASN A 284 -6.38 11.58 6.01
N ILE A 285 -6.27 12.20 7.19
CA ILE A 285 -5.63 13.51 7.30
C ILE A 285 -4.13 13.37 6.99
N MET A 286 -3.48 12.34 7.53
CA MET A 286 -2.06 12.10 7.30
C MET A 286 -1.76 11.72 5.85
N SER A 287 -2.59 10.89 5.21
CA SER A 287 -2.41 10.51 3.80
C SER A 287 -2.59 11.68 2.84
N LEU A 288 -3.42 12.66 3.19
CA LEU A 288 -3.61 13.87 2.39
C LEU A 288 -2.54 14.93 2.61
N ILE A 289 -1.94 15.02 3.81
CA ILE A 289 -1.02 16.13 4.14
C ILE A 289 0.44 15.71 4.02
N LEU A 290 0.81 14.53 4.50
CA LEU A 290 2.22 14.10 4.57
C LEU A 290 2.93 14.09 3.22
N PRO A 291 2.33 13.59 2.11
CA PRO A 291 2.99 13.60 0.81
C PRO A 291 3.35 15.01 0.33
N TRP A 292 2.51 16.01 0.63
CA TRP A 292 2.80 17.39 0.27
C TRP A 292 3.89 18.00 1.15
N ILE A 293 3.98 17.60 2.43
CA ILE A 293 5.12 17.98 3.27
C ILE A 293 6.41 17.39 2.68
N GLU A 294 6.42 16.12 2.30
CA GLU A 294 7.57 15.47 1.65
C GLU A 294 7.96 16.18 0.34
N LEU A 295 6.99 16.50 -0.52
CA LEU A 295 7.23 17.22 -1.78
C LEU A 295 7.82 18.61 -1.55
N LEU A 296 7.19 19.42 -0.70
CA LEU A 296 7.61 20.80 -0.42
C LEU A 296 8.98 20.86 0.25
N THR A 297 9.25 19.92 1.17
CA THR A 297 10.53 19.87 1.86
C THR A 297 11.64 19.38 0.93
N GLY A 298 11.40 18.34 0.11
CA GLY A 298 12.31 17.87 -0.93
C GLY A 298 12.64 18.96 -1.96
N ALA A 299 11.62 19.68 -2.47
CA ALA A 299 11.82 20.83 -3.34
C ALA A 299 12.58 21.97 -2.64
N GLY A 300 12.28 22.22 -1.36
CA GLY A 300 12.97 23.23 -0.56
C GLY A 300 14.46 22.96 -0.35
N LEU A 301 14.88 21.69 -0.27
CA LEU A 301 16.30 21.31 -0.24
C LEU A 301 17.01 21.69 -1.56
N ILE A 302 16.40 21.38 -2.70
CA ILE A 302 16.95 21.66 -4.03
C ILE A 302 17.01 23.17 -4.29
N LEU A 303 15.89 23.87 -4.10
CA LEU A 303 15.77 25.30 -4.33
C LEU A 303 16.62 26.12 -3.37
N GLY A 304 16.75 25.67 -2.11
CA GLY A 304 17.60 26.30 -1.11
C GLY A 304 19.09 26.26 -1.48
N PHE A 305 19.50 25.29 -2.29
CA PHE A 305 20.87 25.27 -2.77
C PHE A 305 21.08 26.19 -3.97
N HIS A 306 20.16 26.13 -4.95
CA HIS A 306 20.31 26.84 -6.23
C HIS A 306 20.14 28.35 -6.08
N PHE A 307 19.26 28.80 -5.17
CA PHE A 307 18.99 30.21 -4.93
C PHE A 307 19.64 30.66 -3.62
N SER A 308 20.84 31.24 -3.71
CA SER A 308 21.61 31.73 -2.55
C SER A 308 20.83 32.66 -1.62
N LYS A 309 19.87 33.42 -2.17
CA LYS A 309 18.97 34.32 -1.44
C LYS A 309 17.88 33.60 -0.63
N LEU A 310 17.47 32.39 -1.05
CA LEU A 310 16.46 31.55 -0.39
C LEU A 310 17.10 30.48 0.51
N ARG A 311 18.41 30.24 0.37
CA ARG A 311 19.18 29.22 1.11
C ARG A 311 18.91 29.13 2.61
N PRO A 312 19.08 30.21 3.41
CA PRO A 312 18.82 30.11 4.84
C PRO A 312 17.32 29.97 5.16
N LEU A 313 16.42 30.28 4.21
CA LEU A 313 14.98 30.19 4.39
C LEU A 313 14.41 28.80 4.12
N THR A 314 14.91 28.08 3.12
CA THR A 314 14.32 26.79 2.72
C THR A 314 15.15 25.60 3.20
N LEU A 315 16.49 25.71 3.24
CA LEU A 315 17.35 24.58 3.57
C LEU A 315 17.18 24.11 5.02
N LYS A 316 17.20 25.03 6.00
CA LYS A 316 17.12 24.68 7.42
C LYS A 316 15.74 24.16 7.82
N GLY A 317 14.67 24.83 7.37
CA GLY A 317 13.29 24.39 7.60
C GLY A 317 13.03 23.02 6.99
N SER A 318 13.34 22.83 5.69
CA SER A 318 13.15 21.55 5.01
C SER A 318 13.97 20.42 5.63
N SER A 319 15.25 20.66 5.94
CA SER A 319 16.11 19.63 6.53
C SER A 319 15.60 19.18 7.89
N LEU A 320 15.11 20.10 8.72
CA LEU A 320 14.57 19.78 10.05
C LEU A 320 13.29 18.95 9.95
N VAL A 321 12.36 19.35 9.07
CA VAL A 321 11.11 18.61 8.86
C VAL A 321 11.40 17.21 8.32
N LEU A 322 12.28 17.07 7.32
CA LEU A 322 12.65 15.77 6.77
C LEU A 322 13.37 14.88 7.80
N SER A 323 14.27 15.44 8.59
CA SER A 323 14.94 14.69 9.67
C SER A 323 13.91 14.14 10.66
N PHE A 324 12.93 14.97 11.06
CA PHE A 324 11.85 14.55 11.95
C PHE A 324 10.99 13.44 11.34
N LEU A 325 10.54 13.62 10.08
CA LEU A 325 9.74 12.61 9.38
C LEU A 325 10.49 11.28 9.25
N LEU A 326 11.78 11.31 8.90
CA LEU A 326 12.62 10.11 8.80
C LEU A 326 12.78 9.40 10.15
N VAL A 327 13.00 10.13 11.24
CA VAL A 327 13.07 9.54 12.58
C VAL A 327 11.77 8.83 12.94
N VAL A 328 10.62 9.49 12.70
CA VAL A 328 9.31 8.89 12.95
C VAL A 328 9.11 7.64 12.10
N PHE A 329 9.46 7.70 10.80
CA PHE A 329 9.29 6.58 9.89
C PHE A 329 10.19 5.39 10.23
N ILE A 330 11.46 5.64 10.59
CA ILE A 330 12.39 4.61 11.07
C ILE A 330 11.84 3.94 12.33
N ILE A 331 11.28 4.70 13.28
CA ILE A 331 10.66 4.14 14.50
C ILE A 331 9.47 3.26 14.13
N VAL A 332 8.57 3.74 13.28
CA VAL A 332 7.38 2.99 12.82
C VAL A 332 7.81 1.68 12.15
N ILE A 333 8.73 1.71 11.19
CA ILE A 333 9.24 0.50 10.53
C ILE A 333 9.88 -0.43 11.57
N SER A 334 10.74 0.09 12.46
CA SER A 334 11.43 -0.72 13.47
C SER A 334 10.44 -1.48 14.36
N ILE A 335 9.39 -0.81 14.84
CA ILE A 335 8.35 -1.43 15.65
C ILE A 335 7.61 -2.51 14.84
N ASN A 336 7.28 -2.25 13.57
CA ASN A 336 6.61 -3.25 12.72
C ASN A 336 7.47 -4.47 12.44
N VAL A 337 8.78 -4.28 12.20
CA VAL A 337 9.75 -5.37 12.07
C VAL A 337 9.79 -6.21 13.35
N MET A 338 9.81 -5.57 14.52
CA MET A 338 9.80 -6.26 15.82
C MET A 338 8.48 -7.01 16.08
N ARG A 339 7.35 -6.52 15.57
CA ARG A 339 6.03 -7.18 15.67
C ARG A 339 5.88 -8.34 14.68
N GLY A 340 6.83 -8.54 13.77
CA GLY A 340 6.73 -9.56 12.71
C GLY A 340 5.66 -9.26 11.67
N LEU A 341 5.16 -8.02 11.61
CA LEU A 341 4.16 -7.61 10.63
C LEU A 341 4.81 -7.51 9.23
N GLU A 342 4.17 -8.12 8.24
CA GLU A 342 4.62 -8.18 6.84
C GLU A 342 3.79 -7.20 6.01
N PHE A 343 4.29 -5.99 5.78
CA PHE A 343 3.63 -5.01 4.92
C PHE A 343 4.64 -4.33 3.99
N SER A 344 4.21 -4.04 2.76
CA SER A 344 4.92 -3.18 1.80
C SER A 344 5.07 -1.80 2.41
N CYS A 345 6.31 -1.37 2.69
CA CYS A 345 6.57 0.01 3.04
C CYS A 345 6.38 0.89 1.79
N GLY A 346 5.30 1.67 1.73
CA GLY A 346 4.88 2.51 0.61
C GLY A 346 5.81 3.67 0.17
N CYS A 347 7.13 3.50 0.24
CA CYS A 347 8.12 4.42 -0.34
C CYS A 347 8.27 4.24 -1.85
N THR A 348 8.02 3.04 -2.35
CA THR A 348 7.91 2.70 -3.77
C THR A 348 6.42 2.53 -4.03
N GLY A 349 5.77 3.51 -4.66
CA GLY A 349 4.41 3.30 -5.16
C GLY A 349 4.37 1.99 -5.93
N GLU A 350 3.49 1.07 -5.53
CA GLU A 350 3.22 -0.20 -6.23
C GLU A 350 2.51 0.06 -7.56
N THR A 351 3.14 0.86 -8.42
CA THR A 351 2.74 1.03 -9.79
C THR A 351 3.97 1.28 -10.63
N ILE A 352 4.14 0.38 -11.60
CA ILE A 352 5.13 0.30 -12.68
C ILE A 352 6.32 -0.63 -12.34
N TYR A 353 6.30 -1.79 -13.00
CA TYR A 353 7.20 -2.96 -12.91
C TYR A 353 6.94 -3.87 -11.70
N PHE A 354 6.08 -4.88 -11.86
CA PHE A 354 6.43 -6.31 -11.72
C PHE A 354 5.16 -7.16 -11.89
N ALA A 355 4.84 -7.44 -13.15
CA ALA A 355 4.11 -8.65 -13.51
C ALA A 355 5.11 -9.80 -13.52
N SER A 356 5.10 -10.60 -12.45
CA SER A 356 5.47 -12.03 -12.35
C SER A 356 5.73 -12.32 -10.88
N ASP A 357 5.12 -13.39 -10.39
CA ASP A 357 5.38 -14.02 -9.09
C ASP A 357 4.75 -13.35 -7.84
N ALA A 358 3.46 -13.62 -7.63
CA ALA A 358 2.83 -13.63 -6.30
C ALA A 358 3.34 -14.78 -5.40
N LEU A 359 4.63 -15.12 -5.51
CA LEU A 359 5.35 -16.13 -4.75
C LEU A 359 6.68 -15.57 -4.20
N TYR A 360 6.86 -14.25 -4.15
CA TYR A 360 8.05 -13.62 -3.58
C TYR A 360 7.87 -13.28 -2.11
N PHE A 361 8.27 -14.25 -1.30
CA PHE A 361 8.47 -14.16 0.14
C PHE A 361 9.44 -12.99 0.46
N SER A 362 8.95 -11.91 1.09
CA SER A 362 9.78 -10.78 1.53
C SER A 362 10.76 -11.25 2.62
N GLY A 363 12.04 -11.22 2.30
CA GLY A 363 13.08 -11.70 3.21
C GLY A 363 13.39 -10.66 4.29
N TRP A 364 13.99 -11.10 5.41
CA TRP A 364 14.58 -10.21 6.42
C TRP A 364 15.56 -9.18 5.85
N ASN A 365 16.13 -9.46 4.69
CA ASN A 365 17.07 -8.61 4.00
C ASN A 365 16.42 -7.32 3.48
N ASP A 366 15.14 -7.33 3.08
CA ASP A 366 14.49 -6.18 2.46
C ASP A 366 14.17 -5.13 3.53
N LYS A 367 13.67 -5.57 4.69
CA LYS A 367 13.34 -4.72 5.86
C LYS A 367 14.57 -3.99 6.44
N ILE A 368 15.70 -4.67 6.52
CA ILE A 368 16.96 -4.06 7.00
C ILE A 368 17.47 -3.04 5.98
N THR A 369 17.35 -3.33 4.69
CA THR A 369 17.81 -2.43 3.62
C THR A 369 17.04 -1.12 3.62
N LEU A 370 15.73 -1.16 3.92
CA LEU A 370 14.89 0.02 4.10
C LEU A 370 15.33 0.90 5.28
N LEU A 371 15.60 0.28 6.43
CA LEU A 371 16.12 0.98 7.61
C LEU A 371 17.48 1.62 7.34
N LEU A 372 18.36 0.94 6.59
CA LEU A 372 19.66 1.48 6.18
C LEU A 372 19.51 2.66 5.23
N ARG A 373 18.64 2.56 4.22
CA ARG A 373 18.31 3.67 3.32
C ARG A 373 17.85 4.89 4.09
N ASP A 374 16.88 4.73 5.00
CA ASP A 374 16.30 5.83 5.76
C ASP A 374 17.31 6.44 6.74
N ALA A 375 18.18 5.62 7.33
CA ALA A 375 19.31 6.10 8.11
C ALA A 375 20.29 6.94 7.27
N GLY A 376 20.59 6.51 6.04
CA GLY A 376 21.41 7.27 5.09
C GLY A 376 20.80 8.64 4.76
N LEU A 377 19.51 8.68 4.43
CA LEU A 377 18.76 9.91 4.16
C LEU A 377 18.70 10.83 5.40
N LEU A 378 18.60 10.26 6.60
CA LEU A 378 18.58 11.02 7.85
C LEU A 378 19.94 11.69 8.10
N VAL A 379 21.04 10.98 7.84
CA VAL A 379 22.39 11.55 7.93
C VAL A 379 22.57 12.68 6.93
N MET A 380 22.09 12.52 5.69
CA MET A 380 22.16 13.56 4.65
C MET A 380 21.35 14.81 5.05
N SER A 381 20.10 14.65 5.48
CA SER A 381 19.26 15.78 5.89
C SER A 381 19.80 16.48 7.14
N THR A 382 20.33 15.73 8.11
CA THR A 382 20.98 16.30 9.31
C THR A 382 22.25 17.08 8.94
N ALA A 383 23.06 16.58 8.01
CA ALA A 383 24.24 17.31 7.52
C ALA A 383 23.86 18.63 6.85
N CYS A 384 22.77 18.65 6.06
CA CYS A 384 22.23 19.89 5.48
C CYS A 384 21.73 20.88 6.55
N PHE A 385 21.16 20.40 7.66
CA PHE A 385 20.72 21.24 8.77
C PHE A 385 21.89 21.87 9.54
N LEU A 386 22.93 21.08 9.81
CA LEU A 386 24.13 21.50 10.57
C LEU A 386 25.08 22.38 9.76
N ALA A 387 24.90 22.45 8.44
CA ALA A 387 25.70 23.32 7.58
C ALA A 387 25.52 24.80 7.95
N ASN A 388 26.64 25.49 8.18
CA ASN A 388 26.62 26.93 8.41
C ASN A 388 26.21 27.68 7.13
N PRO A 389 25.40 28.76 7.24
CA PRO A 389 25.10 29.62 6.11
C PRO A 389 26.41 30.20 5.57
N LEU A 390 26.58 30.18 4.24
CA LEU A 390 27.74 30.78 3.60
C LEU A 390 27.90 32.22 4.08
N GLN A 391 29.06 32.53 4.65
CA GLN A 391 29.51 33.92 4.62
C GLN A 391 29.81 34.23 3.15
N PRO A 392 29.28 35.33 2.59
CA PRO A 392 29.68 35.73 1.25
C PRO A 392 31.21 35.84 1.25
N GLU A 393 31.84 35.21 0.26
CA GLU A 393 33.26 35.37 0.02
C GLU A 393 33.53 36.88 -0.02
N LYS A 394 34.31 37.39 0.94
CA LYS A 394 34.78 38.77 0.86
C LYS A 394 35.58 38.83 -0.44
N SER A 395 35.06 39.52 -1.44
CA SER A 395 35.81 39.88 -2.64
C SER A 395 37.12 40.52 -2.16
N LYS A 396 38.24 39.82 -2.38
CA LYS A 396 39.56 40.39 -2.18
C LYS A 396 39.94 41.25 -3.38
#